data_AF-A0A9D8NB64-F1
#
_entry.id   AF-A0A9D8NB64-F1
#
_cell.length_a   1.000
_cell.length_b   1.000
_cell.length_c   1.000
_cell.angle_alpha   90.00
_cell.angle_beta   90.00
_cell.angle_gamma   90.00
#
_symmetry.space_group_name_H-M   'P 1'
#
loop_
_entity.id
_entity.type
_entity.pdbx_description
1 polymer ?
#
loop_
_entity_poly.entity_id
_entity_poly.type
_entity_poly.pdbx_seq_one_letter_code
_entity_poly.pdbx_strand_id
1 'polypeptide(L)'
;MAFWGIFGSKKNEGQTPEAVETIEKEAAERLDAGLQKTKRSIFDKLAHAVAGKDMVDDDVLDSIEEALITSDVGVETTQNIIERLEERVARDKYLNANELNDILCEEIEALLDANGCAEAEPFDFSKKPYVIMVVGVNGVGKTTTIGKLAAQLKDSGKKVVLGAADTFRAAAVEQLSIWSDR
;
A
#
# COMPACT_ATOMS: atom_id res chain seq x y z
N MET A 1 6.52 4.76 -2.64
CA MET A 1 6.37 6.24 -2.56
C MET A 1 4.90 6.74 -2.59
N ALA A 2 3.88 5.89 -2.37
CA ALA A 2 2.50 6.23 -2.74
C ALA A 2 1.62 6.95 -1.67
N PHE A 3 2.05 7.05 -0.41
CA PHE A 3 1.15 7.54 0.66
C PHE A 3 1.00 9.08 0.71
N TRP A 4 1.95 9.83 0.14
CA TRP A 4 1.99 11.31 0.22
C TRP A 4 1.47 12.02 -1.04
N GLY A 5 1.33 11.31 -2.17
CA GLY A 5 0.80 11.86 -3.43
C GLY A 5 -0.61 12.43 -3.26
N ILE A 6 -1.40 11.82 -2.38
CA ILE A 6 -2.79 12.17 -2.08
C ILE A 6 -2.97 13.59 -1.51
N PHE A 7 -1.93 14.31 -1.06
CA PHE A 7 -2.11 15.62 -0.39
C PHE A 7 -1.40 16.81 -1.02
N GLY A 8 -0.77 16.64 -2.18
CA GLY A 8 -0.28 17.77 -2.95
C GLY A 8 1.02 18.30 -2.43
N SER A 9 1.97 18.37 -3.35
CA SER A 9 3.20 19.12 -3.22
C SER A 9 2.89 20.62 -3.10
N LYS A 10 2.37 21.03 -1.95
CA LYS A 10 2.81 22.30 -1.38
C LYS A 10 3.96 21.94 -0.48
N LYS A 11 5.17 22.24 -0.96
CA LYS A 11 6.36 22.41 -0.12
C LYS A 11 5.90 22.99 1.20
N ASN A 12 6.11 22.25 2.29
CA ASN A 12 6.03 22.77 3.65
C ASN A 12 7.08 23.89 3.74
N GLU A 13 6.70 25.11 3.34
CA GLU A 13 7.52 26.31 3.50
C GLU A 13 7.76 26.51 5.00
N GLY A 14 8.89 25.97 5.50
CA GLY A 14 9.29 26.05 6.89
C GLY A 14 9.97 24.79 7.46
N GLN A 15 9.97 23.65 6.78
CA GLN A 15 10.69 22.45 7.25
C GLN A 15 12.09 22.36 6.62
N THR A 16 13.11 22.17 7.44
CA THR A 16 14.48 21.92 6.98
C THR A 16 14.54 20.58 6.22
N PRO A 17 15.45 20.43 5.24
CA PRO A 17 15.61 19.18 4.47
C PRO A 17 15.76 17.94 5.37
N GLU A 18 16.51 18.08 6.47
CA GLU A 18 16.71 17.02 7.47
C GLU A 18 15.40 16.58 8.17
N ALA A 19 14.45 17.51 8.38
CA ALA A 19 13.17 17.21 9.01
C ALA A 19 12.25 16.42 8.07
N VAL A 20 12.28 16.73 6.77
CA VAL A 20 11.50 15.98 5.75
C VAL A 20 12.05 14.57 5.60
N GLU A 21 13.37 14.42 5.50
CA GLU A 21 14.04 13.12 5.38
C GLU A 21 13.79 12.23 6.61
N THR A 22 13.76 12.81 7.81
CA THR A 22 13.45 12.08 9.05
C THR A 22 12.01 11.55 9.06
N ILE A 23 11.03 12.37 8.62
CA ILE A 23 9.62 11.95 8.54
C ILE A 23 9.42 10.83 7.52
N GLU A 24 10.08 10.93 6.36
CA GLU A 24 10.01 9.89 5.33
C GLU A 24 10.61 8.57 5.82
N LYS A 25 11.73 8.65 6.54
CA LYS A 25 12.37 7.49 7.14
C LYS A 25 11.50 6.82 8.20
N GLU A 26 10.93 7.60 9.13
CA GLU A 26 10.00 7.07 10.14
C GLU A 26 8.75 6.43 9.51
N ALA A 27 8.23 7.02 8.43
CA ALA A 27 7.11 6.47 7.69
C ALA A 27 7.47 5.15 6.98
N ALA A 28 8.65 5.09 6.36
CA ALA A 28 9.17 3.88 5.74
C ALA A 28 9.39 2.77 6.78
N GLU A 29 9.95 3.08 7.94
CA GLU A 29 10.13 2.13 9.05
C GLU A 29 8.79 1.62 9.58
N ARG A 30 7.78 2.49 9.70
CA ARG A 30 6.41 2.09 10.08
C ARG A 30 5.76 1.19 9.04
N LEU A 31 5.94 1.49 7.75
CA LEU A 31 5.42 0.68 6.65
C LEU A 31 6.08 -0.70 6.64
N ASP A 32 7.42 -0.74 6.73
CA ASP A 32 8.18 -1.98 6.79
C ASP A 32 7.74 -2.82 7.99
N ALA A 33 7.68 -2.24 9.20
CA ALA A 33 7.20 -2.90 10.41
C ALA A 33 5.76 -3.45 10.26
N GLY A 34 4.87 -2.71 9.60
CA GLY A 34 3.49 -3.15 9.33
C GLY A 34 3.40 -4.32 8.35
N LEU A 35 4.34 -4.40 7.40
CA LEU A 35 4.39 -5.44 6.36
C LEU A 35 5.30 -6.63 6.69
N GLN A 36 6.08 -6.55 7.78
CA GLN A 36 7.05 -7.58 8.19
C GLN A 36 6.49 -9.01 8.15
N LYS A 37 5.27 -9.22 8.64
CA LYS A 37 4.64 -10.55 8.67
C LYS A 37 4.35 -11.09 7.27
N THR A 38 3.81 -10.25 6.39
CA THR A 38 3.53 -10.60 4.98
C THR A 38 4.83 -10.85 4.24
N LYS A 39 5.83 -9.98 4.41
CA LYS A 39 7.16 -10.10 3.80
C LYS A 39 7.83 -11.42 4.17
N ARG A 40 7.87 -11.77 5.47
CA ARG A 40 8.39 -13.08 5.91
C ARG A 40 7.62 -14.24 5.28
N SER A 41 6.29 -14.20 5.33
CA SER A 41 5.48 -15.30 4.81
C SER A 41 5.67 -15.54 3.30
N ILE A 42 5.88 -14.49 2.51
CA ILE A 42 6.13 -14.62 1.07
C ILE A 42 7.57 -15.06 0.84
N PHE A 43 8.54 -14.43 1.51
CA PHE A 43 9.96 -14.73 1.34
C PHE A 43 10.30 -16.17 1.74
N ASP A 44 9.71 -16.69 2.82
CA ASP A 44 9.94 -18.06 3.26
C ASP A 44 9.43 -19.09 2.22
N LYS A 45 8.31 -18.80 1.56
CA LYS A 45 7.76 -19.65 0.48
C LYS A 45 8.62 -19.58 -0.78
N LEU A 46 9.04 -18.38 -1.18
CA LEU A 46 9.91 -18.17 -2.33
C LEU A 46 11.28 -18.81 -2.12
N ALA A 47 11.88 -18.64 -0.94
CA ALA A 47 13.17 -19.24 -0.59
C ALA A 47 13.11 -20.78 -0.63
N HIS A 48 11.98 -21.38 -0.24
CA HIS A 48 11.76 -22.81 -0.39
C HIS A 48 11.60 -23.25 -1.84
N ALA A 49 10.88 -22.47 -2.67
CA ALA A 49 10.70 -22.75 -4.09
C ALA A 49 12.02 -22.83 -4.87
N VAL A 50 12.98 -21.96 -4.52
CA VAL A 50 14.27 -21.87 -5.21
C VAL A 50 15.40 -22.66 -4.55
N ALA A 51 15.12 -23.32 -3.41
CA ALA A 51 16.15 -24.02 -2.64
C ALA A 51 16.75 -25.19 -3.43
N GLY A 52 18.04 -25.08 -3.77
CA GLY A 52 18.76 -26.12 -4.51
C GLY A 52 18.55 -26.10 -6.03
N LYS A 53 17.93 -25.04 -6.56
CA LYS A 53 17.78 -24.79 -8.00
C LYS A 53 18.76 -23.68 -8.42
N ASP A 54 19.59 -23.94 -9.43
CA ASP A 54 20.55 -22.97 -9.96
C ASP A 54 19.94 -22.05 -11.03
N MET A 55 18.78 -22.43 -11.58
CA MET A 55 18.05 -21.73 -12.64
C MET A 55 16.56 -21.70 -12.35
N VAL A 56 15.89 -20.69 -12.89
CA VAL A 56 14.42 -20.59 -12.91
C VAL A 56 13.89 -21.52 -14.01
N ASP A 57 13.15 -22.55 -13.60
CA ASP A 57 12.44 -23.50 -14.46
C ASP A 57 10.93 -23.46 -14.17
N ASP A 58 10.14 -24.22 -14.94
CA ASP A 58 8.68 -24.25 -14.81
C ASP A 58 8.23 -24.64 -13.39
N ASP A 59 8.94 -25.58 -12.72
CA ASP A 59 8.65 -25.97 -11.33
C ASP A 59 8.80 -24.80 -10.35
N VAL A 60 9.81 -23.94 -10.56
CA VAL A 60 10.04 -22.75 -9.75
C VAL A 60 8.91 -21.75 -9.97
N LEU A 61 8.48 -21.53 -11.22
CA LEU A 61 7.39 -20.61 -11.54
C LEU A 61 6.05 -21.08 -10.94
N ASP A 62 5.73 -22.37 -11.03
CA ASP A 62 4.55 -22.97 -10.39
C ASP A 62 4.56 -22.74 -8.86
N SER A 63 5.73 -22.88 -8.23
CA SER A 63 5.88 -22.66 -6.79
C SER A 63 5.70 -21.19 -6.40
N ILE A 64 6.10 -20.25 -7.26
CA ILE A 64 5.84 -18.81 -7.08
C ILE A 64 4.34 -18.53 -7.24
N GLU A 65 3.68 -19.12 -8.23
CA GLU A 65 2.24 -18.98 -8.44
C GLU A 65 1.47 -19.39 -7.18
N GLU A 66 1.78 -20.57 -6.63
CA GLU A 66 1.18 -21.04 -5.39
C GLU A 66 1.47 -20.07 -4.22
N ALA A 67 2.70 -19.57 -4.11
CA ALA A 67 3.08 -18.64 -3.07
C ALA A 67 2.29 -17.32 -3.13
N LEU A 68 2.05 -16.78 -4.34
CA LEU A 68 1.29 -15.55 -4.55
C LEU A 68 -0.21 -15.76 -4.31
N ILE A 69 -0.80 -16.85 -4.80
CA ILE A 69 -2.21 -17.20 -4.57
C ILE A 69 -2.49 -17.35 -3.06
N THR A 70 -1.63 -18.09 -2.36
CA THR A 70 -1.76 -18.32 -0.91
C THR A 70 -1.40 -17.10 -0.07
N SER A 71 -1.02 -15.98 -0.69
CA SER A 71 -0.71 -14.70 -0.04
C SER A 71 -1.72 -13.61 -0.41
N ASP A 72 -2.93 -13.99 -0.83
CA ASP A 72 -4.07 -13.11 -1.11
C ASP A 72 -3.88 -12.16 -2.32
N VAL A 73 -3.00 -12.48 -3.27
CA VAL A 73 -2.80 -11.68 -4.49
C VAL A 73 -3.97 -11.86 -5.48
N GLY A 74 -4.62 -13.02 -5.47
CA GLY A 74 -5.71 -13.37 -6.38
C GLY A 74 -5.22 -14.03 -7.67
N VAL A 75 -6.07 -14.88 -8.25
CA VAL A 75 -5.70 -15.76 -9.38
C VAL A 75 -5.33 -14.95 -10.63
N GLU A 76 -6.19 -14.02 -11.04
CA GLU A 76 -5.99 -13.21 -12.27
C GLU A 76 -4.71 -12.36 -12.19
N THR A 77 -4.48 -11.68 -11.06
CA THR A 77 -3.27 -10.88 -10.86
C THR A 77 -2.02 -11.76 -10.81
N THR A 78 -2.12 -12.94 -10.19
CA THR A 78 -0.99 -13.88 -10.14
C THR A 78 -0.64 -14.40 -11.53
N GLN A 79 -1.63 -14.81 -12.33
CA GLN A 79 -1.41 -15.26 -13.73
C GLN A 79 -0.70 -14.18 -14.55
N ASN A 80 -1.15 -12.93 -14.46
CA ASN A 80 -0.50 -11.81 -15.14
C ASN A 80 0.96 -11.61 -14.70
N ILE A 81 1.29 -11.87 -13.41
CA ILE A 81 2.67 -11.79 -12.90
C ILE A 81 3.51 -12.94 -13.48
N ILE A 82 3.00 -14.17 -13.46
CA ILE A 82 3.72 -15.36 -13.93
C ILE A 82 3.99 -15.29 -15.43
N GLU A 83 3.01 -14.91 -16.25
CA GLU A 83 3.19 -14.75 -17.70
C GLU A 83 4.30 -13.74 -18.03
N ARG A 84 4.36 -12.61 -17.31
CA ARG A 84 5.43 -11.61 -17.48
C ARG A 84 6.80 -12.14 -17.06
N LEU A 85 6.85 -12.92 -15.98
CA LEU A 85 8.07 -13.58 -15.53
C LEU A 85 8.56 -14.60 -16.56
N GLU A 86 7.69 -15.46 -17.08
CA GLU A 86 8.00 -16.43 -18.14
C GLU A 86 8.58 -15.75 -19.39
N GLU A 87 7.94 -14.69 -19.87
CA GLU A 87 8.44 -13.92 -21.01
C GLU A 87 9.84 -13.36 -20.73
N ARG A 88 10.10 -12.88 -19.51
CA ARG A 88 11.38 -12.30 -19.12
C ARG A 88 12.47 -13.37 -18.98
N VAL A 89 12.15 -14.52 -18.37
CA VAL A 89 13.04 -15.68 -18.30
C VAL A 89 13.41 -16.16 -19.71
N ALA A 90 12.44 -16.24 -20.62
CA ALA A 90 12.65 -16.66 -22.00
C ALA A 90 13.55 -15.68 -22.78
N ARG A 91 13.46 -14.37 -22.50
CA ARG A 91 14.34 -13.35 -23.07
C ARG A 91 15.77 -13.42 -22.52
N ASP A 92 15.91 -13.53 -21.20
CA ASP A 92 17.18 -13.31 -20.50
C ASP A 92 18.03 -14.59 -20.35
N LYS A 93 17.52 -15.77 -20.72
CA LYS A 93 18.17 -17.10 -20.85
C LYS A 93 18.90 -17.66 -19.62
N TYR A 94 19.34 -16.85 -18.67
CA TYR A 94 20.04 -17.23 -17.45
C TYR A 94 19.60 -16.30 -16.32
N LEU A 95 18.53 -16.67 -15.63
CA LEU A 95 18.11 -15.99 -14.41
C LEU A 95 18.47 -16.83 -13.19
N ASN A 96 19.21 -16.22 -12.27
CA ASN A 96 19.57 -16.84 -11.01
C ASN A 96 18.39 -16.73 -10.02
N ALA A 97 18.16 -17.77 -9.24
CA ALA A 97 17.22 -17.77 -8.10
C ALA A 97 17.36 -16.54 -7.17
N ASN A 98 18.58 -16.02 -7.00
CA ASN A 98 18.82 -14.84 -6.17
C ASN A 98 18.27 -13.53 -6.77
N GLU A 99 18.16 -13.44 -8.10
CA GLU A 99 17.65 -12.26 -8.82
C GLU A 99 16.13 -12.31 -8.97
N LEU A 100 15.52 -13.48 -8.79
CA LEU A 100 14.09 -13.72 -8.96
C LEU A 100 13.22 -12.80 -8.09
N ASN A 101 13.64 -12.54 -6.84
CA ASN A 101 12.88 -11.67 -5.95
C ASN A 101 12.86 -10.21 -6.46
N ASP A 102 13.99 -9.72 -6.98
CA ASP A 102 14.08 -8.36 -7.49
C ASP A 102 13.25 -8.21 -8.77
N ILE A 103 13.32 -9.21 -9.67
CA ILE A 103 12.50 -9.24 -10.89
C ILE A 103 11.00 -9.31 -10.55
N LEU A 104 10.60 -10.13 -9.58
CA LEU A 104 9.22 -10.21 -9.12
C LEU A 104 8.74 -8.85 -8.58
N CYS A 105 9.56 -8.16 -7.80
CA CYS A 105 9.25 -6.81 -7.33
C CYS A 105 9.07 -5.83 -8.49
N GLU A 106 9.97 -5.83 -9.48
CA GLU A 106 9.86 -4.97 -10.67
C GLU A 106 8.59 -5.23 -11.47
N GLU A 107 8.20 -6.49 -11.68
CA GLU A 107 6.98 -6.82 -12.42
C GLU A 107 5.70 -6.42 -11.66
N ILE A 108 5.70 -6.58 -10.33
CA ILE A 108 4.59 -6.11 -9.47
C ILE A 108 4.51 -4.58 -9.50
N GLU A 109 5.63 -3.87 -9.42
CA GLU A 109 5.68 -2.41 -9.53
C GLU A 109 5.13 -1.95 -10.89
N ALA A 110 5.59 -2.57 -11.98
CA ALA A 110 5.11 -2.27 -13.32
C ALA A 110 3.60 -2.54 -13.49
N LEU A 111 3.05 -3.58 -12.84
CA LEU A 111 1.61 -3.84 -12.84
C LEU A 111 0.82 -2.78 -12.06
N LEU A 112 1.35 -2.32 -10.93
CA LEU A 112 0.72 -1.26 -10.13
C LEU A 112 0.69 0.07 -10.89
N ASP A 113 1.77 0.40 -11.60
CA ASP A 113 1.86 1.61 -12.42
C ASP A 113 0.97 1.54 -13.68
N ALA A 114 0.95 0.39 -14.37
CA ALA A 114 0.19 0.19 -15.61
C ALA A 114 -1.33 0.29 -15.42
N ASN A 115 -1.82 -0.05 -14.22
CA ASN A 115 -3.25 0.03 -13.89
C ASN A 115 -3.76 1.47 -13.72
N GLY A 116 -2.93 2.48 -14.00
CA GLY A 116 -3.36 3.86 -13.93
C GLY A 116 -3.81 4.21 -12.51
N CYS A 117 -3.15 3.62 -11.50
CA CYS A 117 -3.00 4.26 -10.20
C CYS A 117 -2.14 5.52 -10.41
N ALA A 118 -2.67 6.46 -11.21
CA ALA A 118 -2.17 7.80 -11.39
C ALA A 118 -1.82 8.29 -10.00
N GLU A 119 -0.61 8.84 -9.85
CA GLU A 119 -0.18 9.56 -8.65
C GLU A 119 -1.41 10.23 -8.06
N ALA A 120 -1.94 9.66 -6.97
CA ALA A 120 -3.31 9.93 -6.58
C ALA A 120 -3.45 11.43 -6.47
N GLU A 121 -4.27 12.03 -7.34
CA GLU A 121 -4.31 13.48 -7.46
C GLU A 121 -4.53 14.06 -6.06
N PRO A 122 -3.65 14.96 -5.62
CA PRO A 122 -3.78 15.63 -4.35
C PRO A 122 -5.21 16.05 -4.05
N PHE A 123 -5.66 15.85 -2.82
CA PHE A 123 -6.87 16.48 -2.33
C PHE A 123 -6.75 18.01 -2.54
N ASP A 124 -7.48 18.52 -3.52
CA ASP A 124 -7.52 19.95 -3.81
C ASP A 124 -8.42 20.67 -2.79
N PHE A 125 -7.81 21.12 -1.70
CA PHE A 125 -8.47 21.93 -0.68
C PHE A 125 -8.60 23.42 -1.03
N SER A 126 -8.38 23.83 -2.29
CA SER A 126 -8.55 25.22 -2.73
C SER A 126 -10.02 25.66 -2.63
N LYS A 127 -10.95 24.77 -2.98
CA LYS A 127 -12.40 24.98 -2.86
C LYS A 127 -12.89 24.51 -1.48
N LYS A 128 -13.71 25.33 -0.83
CA LYS A 128 -14.22 25.06 0.53
C LYS A 128 -15.75 25.16 0.61
N PRO A 129 -16.43 24.27 1.36
CA PRO A 129 -15.86 23.11 2.05
C PRO A 129 -15.48 21.98 1.07
N TYR A 130 -14.36 21.30 1.35
CA TYR A 130 -14.04 20.03 0.68
C TYR A 130 -14.75 18.91 1.45
N VAL A 131 -15.59 18.13 0.78
CA VAL A 131 -16.46 17.14 1.43
C VAL A 131 -15.95 15.73 1.15
N ILE A 132 -15.62 15.00 2.23
CA ILE A 132 -15.17 13.61 2.17
C ILE A 132 -16.27 12.72 2.76
N MET A 133 -16.76 11.78 1.96
CA MET A 133 -17.72 10.75 2.41
C MET A 133 -17.02 9.41 2.50
N VAL A 134 -16.96 8.84 3.71
CA VAL A 134 -16.32 7.53 3.95
C VAL A 134 -17.40 6.46 3.98
N VAL A 135 -17.29 5.46 3.09
CA VAL A 135 -18.24 4.36 2.93
C VAL A 135 -17.58 2.99 3.16
N GLY A 136 -18.38 1.96 3.43
CA GLY A 136 -17.89 0.58 3.62
C GLY A 136 -18.71 -0.22 4.63
N VAL A 137 -18.41 -1.51 4.76
CA VAL A 137 -19.13 -2.44 5.67
C VAL A 137 -18.70 -2.27 7.14
N ASN A 138 -19.37 -2.97 8.06
CA ASN A 138 -19.05 -2.89 9.49
C ASN A 138 -17.69 -3.57 9.80
N GLY A 139 -16.94 -3.04 10.76
CA GLY A 139 -15.68 -3.63 11.22
C GLY A 139 -14.41 -3.24 10.44
N VAL A 140 -14.51 -2.70 9.22
CA VAL A 140 -13.35 -2.31 8.39
C VAL A 140 -12.60 -1.05 8.85
N GLY A 141 -13.00 -0.47 9.98
CA GLY A 141 -12.31 0.68 10.58
C GLY A 141 -12.73 2.07 10.11
N LYS A 142 -13.89 2.25 9.43
CA LYS A 142 -14.37 3.55 8.91
C LYS A 142 -14.23 4.73 9.90
N THR A 143 -14.82 4.60 11.09
CA THR A 143 -14.81 5.65 12.12
C THR A 143 -13.39 5.95 12.62
N THR A 144 -12.55 4.92 12.74
CA THR A 144 -11.13 5.06 13.10
C THR A 144 -10.36 5.79 12.01
N THR A 145 -10.61 5.48 10.73
CA THR A 145 -9.97 6.16 9.59
C THR A 145 -10.42 7.61 9.49
N ILE A 146 -11.70 7.91 9.74
CA ILE A 146 -12.20 9.30 9.82
C ILE A 146 -11.44 10.08 10.90
N GLY A 147 -11.28 9.52 12.10
CA GLY A 147 -10.55 10.18 13.18
C GLY A 147 -9.07 10.43 12.86
N LYS A 148 -8.37 9.43 12.29
CA LYS A 148 -6.98 9.59 11.83
C LYS A 148 -6.84 10.66 10.76
N LEU A 149 -7.73 10.66 9.76
CA LEU A 149 -7.76 11.66 8.70
C LEU A 149 -8.06 13.06 9.25
N ALA A 150 -8.98 13.17 10.20
CA ALA A 150 -9.31 14.44 10.86
C ALA A 150 -8.11 15.02 11.62
N ALA A 151 -7.39 14.19 12.39
CA ALA A 151 -6.17 14.58 13.08
C ALA A 151 -5.10 15.06 12.08
N GLN A 152 -4.83 14.29 11.02
CA GLN A 152 -3.86 14.67 9.97
C GLN A 152 -4.23 15.99 9.27
N LEU A 153 -5.52 16.22 9.00
CA LEU A 153 -6.00 17.48 8.41
C LEU A 153 -5.90 18.66 9.39
N LYS A 154 -6.18 18.44 10.68
CA LYS A 154 -6.03 19.43 11.74
C LYS A 154 -4.55 19.82 11.93
N ASP A 155 -3.65 18.84 11.95
CA ASP A 155 -2.20 19.02 12.07
C ASP A 155 -1.61 19.78 10.86
N SER A 156 -2.20 19.62 9.68
CA SER A 156 -1.88 20.43 8.48
C SER A 156 -2.60 21.79 8.43
N GLY A 157 -3.16 22.24 9.55
CA GLY A 157 -3.75 23.57 9.72
C GLY A 157 -5.14 23.75 9.08
N LYS A 158 -5.83 22.67 8.70
CA LYS A 158 -7.18 22.76 8.14
C LYS A 158 -8.23 22.83 9.26
N LYS A 159 -9.34 23.52 8.97
CA LYS A 159 -10.54 23.48 9.80
C LYS A 159 -11.38 22.27 9.38
N VAL A 160 -11.57 21.34 10.30
CA VAL A 160 -12.27 20.08 10.06
C VAL A 160 -13.61 20.08 10.79
N VAL A 161 -14.65 19.58 10.14
CA VAL A 161 -15.97 19.33 10.73
C VAL A 161 -16.31 17.87 10.51
N LEU A 162 -16.72 17.16 11.55
CA LEU A 162 -17.11 15.75 11.48
C LEU A 162 -18.63 15.62 11.48
N GLY A 163 -19.17 14.92 10.49
CA GLY A 163 -20.59 14.59 10.39
C GLY A 163 -20.87 13.16 10.85
N ALA A 164 -21.64 13.00 11.93
CA ALA A 164 -22.01 11.70 12.47
C ALA A 164 -23.19 11.06 11.70
N ALA A 165 -22.95 10.64 10.45
CA ALA A 165 -23.97 10.08 9.57
C ALA A 165 -24.18 8.55 9.71
N ASP A 166 -23.32 7.84 10.46
CA ASP A 166 -23.51 6.41 10.78
C ASP A 166 -24.53 6.27 11.93
N THR A 167 -25.81 6.42 11.61
CA THR A 167 -26.93 6.43 12.58
C THR A 167 -27.50 5.04 12.87
N PHE A 168 -27.07 4.01 12.14
CA PHE A 168 -27.52 2.63 12.35
C PHE A 168 -26.76 1.95 13.50
N ARG A 169 -25.46 2.21 13.62
CA ARG A 169 -24.64 1.64 14.69
C ARG A 169 -24.71 2.52 15.93
N ALA A 170 -25.35 2.04 16.99
CA ALA A 170 -25.56 2.78 18.24
C ALA A 170 -24.29 3.47 18.79
N ALA A 171 -23.15 2.77 18.78
CA ALA A 171 -21.88 3.31 19.30
C ALA A 171 -21.07 4.15 18.28
N ALA A 172 -21.49 4.24 17.01
CA ALA A 172 -20.69 4.94 16.00
C ALA A 172 -20.65 6.46 16.24
N VAL A 173 -21.76 7.05 16.70
CA VAL A 173 -21.83 8.46 17.07
C VAL A 173 -20.92 8.75 18.27
N GLU A 174 -21.00 7.94 19.33
CA GLU A 174 -20.15 8.07 20.52
C GLU A 174 -18.67 7.90 20.17
N GLN A 175 -18.34 6.89 19.37
CA GLN A 175 -16.96 6.66 18.92
C GLN A 175 -16.43 7.85 18.12
N LEU A 176 -17.24 8.43 17.22
CA LEU A 176 -16.83 9.61 16.46
C LEU A 176 -16.66 10.85 17.35
N SER A 177 -17.48 11.00 18.39
CA SER A 177 -17.32 12.07 19.39
C SER A 177 -16.01 11.94 20.16
N ILE A 178 -15.63 10.73 20.56
CA ILE A 178 -14.32 10.50 21.23
C ILE A 178 -13.16 10.88 20.31
N TRP A 179 -13.28 10.63 19.00
CA TRP A 179 -12.30 11.07 18.02
C TRP A 179 -12.30 12.58 17.79
N SER A 180 -13.44 13.27 17.89
CA SER A 180 -13.49 14.73 17.75
C SER A 180 -12.82 15.47 18.90
N ASP A 181 -12.79 14.86 20.08
CA ASP A 181 -12.17 15.43 21.28
C ASP A 181 -10.65 15.24 21.32
N ARG A 182 -10.10 14.35 20.47
CA ARG A 182 -8.67 14.11 20.29
C ARG A 182 -8.07 15.09 19.26
#